data_AF-A0A7N2LYR4-F1
#
_entry.id   AF-A0A7N2LYR4-F1
#
_cell.length_a   1.000
_cell.length_b   1.000
_cell.length_c   1.000
_cell.angle_alpha   90.00
_cell.angle_beta   90.00
_cell.angle_gamma   90.00
#
_symmetry.space_group_name_H-M   'P 1'
#
loop_
_entity.id
_entity.type
_entity.pdbx_description
1 polymer ?
#
loop_
_entity_poly.entity_id
_entity_poly.type
_entity_poly.pdbx_seq_one_letter_code
_entity_poly.pdbx_strand_id
1 'polypeptide(L)'
;MCWERPPSGWKKLNTDGAFNGDVGLAGCGGIVRDERGREGLLLCCDINISHLGIELDAKIRIKHCYREVNKCANSLARLSFTQDAEFSSFISPPVDIFSVFEDDLNELYFDRLCPVPFVFS
;
A
#
# COMPACT_ATOMS: atom_id res chain seq x y z
N MET A 1 -10.01 -6.74 10.25
CA MET A 1 -9.19 -7.62 9.38
C MET A 1 -7.77 -7.09 9.41
N CYS A 2 -6.75 -7.95 9.44
CA CYS A 2 -5.33 -7.60 9.41
C CYS A 2 -4.65 -8.23 8.18
N TRP A 3 -3.43 -7.79 7.85
CA TRP A 3 -2.64 -8.43 6.81
C TRP A 3 -2.15 -9.81 7.27
N GLU A 4 -2.24 -10.81 6.39
CA GLU A 4 -1.76 -12.17 6.66
C GLU A 4 -0.45 -12.47 5.92
N ARG A 5 0.47 -13.20 6.55
CA ARG A 5 1.72 -13.64 5.89
C ARG A 5 1.45 -14.56 4.70
N PRO A 6 2.25 -14.47 3.62
CA PRO A 6 2.18 -15.45 2.53
C PRO A 6 2.67 -16.84 3.00
N PRO A 7 2.26 -17.93 2.31
CA PRO A 7 2.84 -19.25 2.54
C PRO A 7 4.37 -19.25 2.30
N SER A 8 5.09 -20.19 2.92
CA SER A 8 6.53 -20.35 2.73
C SER A 8 6.91 -20.46 1.24
N GLY A 9 7.91 -19.70 0.80
CA GLY A 9 8.35 -19.63 -0.60
C GLY A 9 7.54 -18.66 -1.47
N TRP A 10 6.54 -17.97 -0.92
CA TRP A 10 5.77 -16.95 -1.62
C TRP A 10 6.12 -15.55 -1.11
N LYS A 11 6.16 -14.60 -2.04
CA LYS A 11 6.12 -13.17 -1.72
C LYS A 11 4.72 -12.63 -2.00
N LYS A 12 4.24 -11.72 -1.15
CA LYS A 12 2.98 -11.01 -1.36
C LYS A 12 3.29 -9.57 -1.72
N LEU A 13 2.79 -9.13 -2.87
CA LEU A 13 2.76 -7.73 -3.26
C LEU A 13 1.37 -7.17 -2.95
N ASN A 14 1.34 -6.06 -2.24
CA ASN A 14 0.16 -5.26 -1.99
C ASN A 14 0.37 -3.89 -2.63
N THR A 15 -0.57 -3.44 -3.46
CA THR A 15 -0.50 -2.12 -4.11
C THR A 15 -1.74 -1.31 -3.83
N ASP A 16 -1.63 0.01 -3.86
CA ASP A 16 -2.75 0.94 -3.78
C ASP A 16 -2.47 2.20 -4.61
N GLY A 17 -3.54 2.92 -4.94
CA GLY A 17 -3.51 4.21 -5.59
C GLY A 17 -4.10 5.30 -4.71
N ALA A 18 -3.57 6.51 -4.83
CA ALA A 18 -4.11 7.69 -4.17
C ALA A 18 -4.23 8.83 -5.18
N PHE A 19 -5.23 9.69 -4.96
CA PHE A 19 -5.39 10.94 -5.69
C PHE A 19 -5.59 12.07 -4.68
N ASN A 20 -4.90 13.19 -4.92
CA ASN A 20 -5.03 14.41 -4.14
C ASN A 20 -5.61 15.51 -5.04
N GLY A 21 -6.88 15.85 -4.82
CA GLY A 21 -7.62 16.84 -5.61
C GLY A 21 -7.12 18.28 -5.45
N ASP A 22 -6.48 18.61 -4.33
CA ASP A 22 -6.02 19.97 -4.05
C ASP A 22 -4.79 20.33 -4.88
N VAL A 23 -3.91 19.35 -5.13
CA VAL A 23 -2.69 19.52 -5.93
C VAL A 23 -2.79 18.88 -7.32
N GLY A 24 -3.89 18.17 -7.61
CA GLY A 24 -4.12 17.51 -8.89
C GLY A 24 -3.18 16.32 -9.17
N LEU A 25 -2.58 15.74 -8.14
CA LEU A 25 -1.62 14.64 -8.27
C LEU A 25 -2.26 13.29 -7.99
N ALA A 26 -1.92 12.32 -8.82
CA ALA A 26 -2.15 10.91 -8.56
C ALA A 26 -0.82 10.23 -8.20
N GLY A 27 -0.93 9.09 -7.54
CA GLY A 27 0.25 8.34 -7.12
C GLY A 27 -0.11 6.92 -6.74
N CYS A 28 0.89 6.05 -6.75
CA CYS A 28 0.72 4.65 -6.36
C CYS A 28 1.83 4.21 -5.41
N GLY A 29 1.51 3.21 -4.61
CA GLY A 29 2.39 2.63 -3.61
C GLY A 29 2.27 1.13 -3.60
N GLY A 30 3.37 0.45 -3.28
CA GLY A 30 3.45 -1.00 -3.27
C GLY A 30 4.40 -1.51 -2.19
N ILE A 31 4.01 -2.58 -1.52
CA ILE A 31 4.84 -3.28 -0.54
C ILE A 31 4.93 -4.75 -0.90
N VAL A 32 6.17 -5.24 -1.03
CA VAL A 32 6.49 -6.66 -1.19
C VAL A 32 6.92 -7.19 0.16
N ARG A 33 6.31 -8.31 0.61
CA ARG A 33 6.66 -8.98 1.87
C ARG A 33 6.87 -10.47 1.63
N ASP A 34 7.93 -11.04 2.21
CA ASP A 34 8.16 -12.49 2.26
C ASP A 34 7.47 -13.16 3.47
N GLU A 35 7.66 -14.47 3.66
CA GLU A 35 7.08 -15.22 4.79
C GLU A 35 7.60 -14.78 6.17
N ARG A 36 8.74 -14.08 6.22
CA ARG A 36 9.35 -13.53 7.45
C ARG A 36 9.02 -12.04 7.64
N GLY A 37 8.24 -11.46 6.71
CA GLY A 37 7.96 -10.04 6.69
C GLY A 37 9.15 -9.18 6.26
N ARG A 38 10.18 -9.72 5.59
CA ARG A 38 11.26 -8.93 4.97
C ARG A 38 10.79 -8.31 3.66
N GLU A 39 11.26 -7.10 3.39
CA GLU A 39 10.46 -6.14 2.64
C GLU A 39 11.19 -5.47 1.49
N GLY A 40 10.41 -5.03 0.51
CA GLY A 40 10.77 -3.92 -0.36
C GLY A 40 9.55 -3.02 -0.54
N LEU A 41 9.72 -1.72 -0.40
CA LEU A 41 8.69 -0.71 -0.66
C LEU A 41 8.95 -0.02 -1.97
N LEU A 42 7.89 0.31 -2.66
CA LEU A 42 7.90 0.99 -3.95
C LEU A 42 6.83 2.05 -3.90
N LEU A 43 7.12 3.21 -4.47
CA LEU A 43 6.14 4.26 -4.68
C LEU A 43 6.43 4.97 -6.00
N CYS A 44 5.40 5.59 -6.55
CA CYS A 44 5.45 6.28 -7.82
C CYS A 44 4.53 7.51 -7.77
N CYS A 45 5.02 8.65 -8.23
CA CYS A 45 4.23 9.88 -8.40
C CYS A 45 3.89 10.07 -9.89
N ASP A 46 2.66 10.48 -10.18
CA ASP A 46 2.17 10.63 -11.56
C ASP A 46 2.61 11.97 -12.18
N ILE A 47 3.27 11.91 -13.35
CA ILE A 47 3.45 13.04 -14.29
C ILE A 47 2.98 12.70 -15.71
N ASN A 48 1.97 11.83 -15.88
CA ASN A 48 1.39 11.23 -17.11
C ASN A 48 1.65 9.72 -17.28
N ILE A 49 1.55 8.94 -16.21
CA ILE A 49 1.65 7.48 -16.27
C ILE A 49 0.30 6.93 -16.76
N SER A 50 0.28 6.43 -17.99
CA SER A 50 -0.93 5.84 -18.58
C SER A 50 -1.20 4.40 -18.10
N HIS A 51 -0.16 3.65 -17.73
CA HIS A 51 -0.24 2.23 -17.36
C HIS A 51 0.83 1.90 -16.29
N LEU A 52 0.42 1.36 -15.14
CA LEU A 52 1.32 0.79 -14.14
C LEU A 52 1.45 -0.72 -14.39
N GLY A 53 2.57 -1.13 -15.00
CA GLY A 53 2.89 -2.53 -15.20
C GLY A 53 3.48 -3.15 -13.93
N ILE A 54 2.81 -4.14 -13.36
CA ILE A 54 3.37 -4.99 -12.31
C ILE A 54 3.78 -6.31 -12.98
N GLU A 55 5.05 -6.43 -13.35
CA GLU A 55 5.60 -7.68 -13.89
C GLU A 55 5.99 -8.61 -12.73
N LEU A 56 5.27 -9.72 -12.57
CA LEU A 56 5.56 -10.75 -11.58
C LEU A 56 5.81 -12.07 -12.31
N ASP A 57 7.01 -12.61 -12.18
CA ASP A 57 7.43 -13.89 -12.77
C ASP A 57 6.93 -15.12 -11.98
N ALA A 58 5.88 -14.94 -11.15
CA ALA A 58 5.35 -15.96 -10.25
C ALA A 58 3.88 -16.29 -10.59
N LYS A 59 3.43 -17.51 -10.31
CA LYS A 59 2.03 -17.96 -10.50
C LYS A 59 1.05 -17.07 -9.72
N ILE A 60 0.45 -16.06 -10.37
CA ILE A 60 -0.31 -15.00 -9.70
C ILE A 60 -1.71 -15.46 -9.29
N ARG A 61 -2.14 -15.12 -8.06
CA ARG A 61 -3.55 -15.12 -7.65
C ARG A 61 -3.92 -13.71 -7.22
N ILE A 62 -4.65 -12.98 -8.07
CA ILE A 62 -5.16 -11.64 -7.74
C ILE A 62 -6.31 -11.79 -6.75
N LYS A 63 -6.25 -11.06 -5.63
CA LYS A 63 -7.34 -10.94 -4.66
C LYS A 63 -7.56 -9.47 -4.36
N HIS A 64 -8.82 -9.03 -4.46
CA HIS A 64 -9.19 -7.73 -3.94
C HIS A 64 -9.12 -7.76 -2.40
N CYS A 65 -8.47 -6.75 -1.81
CA CYS A 65 -8.35 -6.58 -0.37
C CYS A 65 -8.93 -5.23 0.01
N TYR A 66 -9.60 -5.17 1.17
CA TYR A 66 -10.13 -3.91 1.67
C TYR A 66 -8.99 -2.93 2.04
N ARG A 67 -9.25 -1.62 1.91
CA ARG A 67 -8.26 -0.57 2.17
C ARG A 67 -7.71 -0.61 3.60
N GLU A 68 -8.51 -1.06 4.58
CA GLU A 68 -8.11 -1.18 5.99
C GLU A 68 -7.00 -2.20 6.23
N VAL A 69 -6.85 -3.20 5.36
CA VAL A 69 -5.76 -4.20 5.42
C VAL A 69 -4.61 -3.89 4.46
N ASN A 70 -4.68 -2.74 3.78
CA ASN A 70 -3.71 -2.31 2.78
C ASN A 70 -3.06 -0.97 3.17
N LYS A 71 -2.91 -0.71 4.48
CA LYS A 71 -2.51 0.59 5.01
C LYS A 71 -1.11 1.01 4.58
N CYS A 72 -0.16 0.07 4.53
CA CYS A 72 1.19 0.35 4.05
C CYS A 72 1.20 0.85 2.60
N ALA A 73 0.53 0.14 1.69
CA ALA A 73 0.47 0.52 0.28
C ALA A 73 -0.28 1.85 0.10
N ASN A 74 -1.36 2.07 0.85
CA ASN A 74 -2.08 3.34 0.88
C ASN A 74 -1.19 4.51 1.37
N SER A 75 -0.37 4.28 2.39
CA SER A 75 0.52 5.31 2.95
C SER A 75 1.64 5.64 1.98
N LEU A 76 2.23 4.62 1.35
CA LEU A 76 3.19 4.78 0.24
C LEU A 76 2.59 5.57 -0.93
N ALA A 77 1.37 5.23 -1.34
CA ALA A 77 0.69 5.92 -2.43
C ALA A 77 0.48 7.41 -2.12
N ARG A 78 0.26 7.77 -0.86
CA ARG A 78 0.13 9.18 -0.43
C ARG A 78 1.47 9.90 -0.30
N LEU A 79 2.52 9.21 0.10
CA LEU A 79 3.87 9.80 0.19
C LEU A 79 4.44 10.17 -1.17
N SER A 80 3.98 9.50 -2.23
CA SER A 80 4.35 9.87 -3.60
C SER A 80 4.07 11.35 -3.92
N PHE A 81 3.03 11.94 -3.32
CA PHE A 81 2.67 13.35 -3.56
C PHE A 81 3.72 14.35 -3.06
N THR A 82 4.61 13.92 -2.17
CA THR A 82 5.65 14.75 -1.57
C THR A 82 7.04 14.47 -2.12
N GLN A 83 7.15 13.57 -3.10
CA GLN A 83 8.42 13.17 -3.68
C GLN A 83 8.73 13.88 -4.99
N ASP A 84 9.98 14.33 -5.10
CA ASP A 84 10.51 14.92 -6.33
C ASP A 84 10.84 13.88 -7.41
N ALA A 85 10.99 12.60 -7.02
CA ALA A 85 11.29 11.51 -7.93
C ALA A 85 10.00 10.84 -8.43
N GLU A 86 9.94 10.54 -9.74
CA GLU A 86 8.83 9.82 -10.37
C GLU A 86 8.65 8.41 -9.77
N PHE A 87 9.75 7.75 -9.40
CA PHE A 87 9.75 6.41 -8.79
C PHE A 87 10.80 6.31 -7.69
N SER A 88 10.50 5.60 -6.60
CA SER A 88 11.47 5.29 -5.54
C SER A 88 11.25 3.89 -4.97
N SER A 89 12.37 3.19 -4.72
CA SER A 89 12.39 1.89 -4.05
C SER A 89 13.14 1.98 -2.72
N PHE A 90 12.57 1.40 -1.67
CA PHE A 90 13.18 1.34 -0.35
C PHE A 90 13.37 -0.11 0.08
N ILE A 91 14.53 -0.39 0.66
CA ILE A 91 14.86 -1.69 1.26
C ILE A 91 14.28 -1.81 2.68
N SER A 92 13.84 -0.69 3.26
CA SER A 92 13.20 -0.60 4.58
C SER A 92 12.12 0.49 4.60
N PRO A 93 11.19 0.49 5.57
CA PRO A 93 10.19 1.55 5.70
C PRO A 93 10.79 2.94 5.88
N PRO A 94 10.34 3.96 5.11
CA PRO A 94 10.51 5.36 5.48
C PRO A 94 9.92 5.63 6.86
N VAL A 95 10.46 6.63 7.56
CA VAL A 95 10.05 6.98 8.94
C VAL A 95 8.54 7.20 9.08
N ASP A 96 7.92 7.84 8.08
CA ASP A 96 6.49 8.15 8.07
C ASP A 96 5.58 6.92 7.89
N ILE A 97 6.14 5.81 7.41
CA ILE A 97 5.42 4.54 7.17
C ILE A 97 5.74 3.52 8.26
N PHE A 98 6.84 3.71 8.99
CA PHE A 98 7.36 2.72 9.93
C PHE A 98 6.33 2.30 10.98
N SER A 99 5.55 3.23 11.53
CA SER A 99 4.49 2.92 12.51
C SER A 99 3.38 2.06 11.91
N VAL A 100 2.85 2.45 10.76
CA VAL A 100 1.81 1.69 10.03
C VAL A 100 2.33 0.31 9.64
N PHE A 101 3.61 0.22 9.33
CA PHE A 101 4.28 -1.01 8.99
C PHE A 101 4.43 -1.95 10.21
N GLU A 102 4.90 -1.44 11.35
CA GLU A 102 4.97 -2.18 12.61
C GLU A 102 3.59 -2.66 13.07
N ASP A 103 2.56 -1.82 12.95
CA ASP A 103 1.19 -2.22 13.29
C ASP A 103 0.73 -3.40 12.42
N ASP A 104 0.98 -3.34 11.10
CA ASP A 104 0.69 -4.43 10.16
C ASP A 104 1.47 -5.72 10.50
N LEU A 105 2.74 -5.61 10.94
CA LEU A 105 3.57 -6.75 11.33
C LEU A 105 3.12 -7.41 12.63
N ASN A 106 2.70 -6.60 13.59
CA ASN A 106 2.25 -7.02 14.91
C ASN A 106 0.76 -7.42 14.90
N GLU A 107 0.14 -7.51 13.72
CA GLU A 107 -1.28 -7.83 13.50
C GLU A 107 -2.23 -6.87 14.23
N LEU A 108 -1.77 -5.66 14.54
CA LEU A 108 -2.55 -4.61 15.15
C LEU A 108 -3.45 -3.97 14.08
N TYR A 109 -4.76 -3.98 14.31
CA TYR A 109 -5.71 -3.33 13.42
C TYR A 109 -6.50 -2.24 14.14
N PHE A 110 -6.82 -1.20 13.38
CA PHE A 110 -7.71 -0.14 13.81
C PHE A 110 -9.01 -0.33 13.02
N ASP A 111 -10.11 -0.58 13.72
CA ASP A 111 -11.42 -0.50 13.10
C ASP A 111 -11.72 0.96 12.77
N ARG A 112 -11.97 1.23 11.50
CA ARG A 112 -12.54 2.51 11.13
C ARG A 112 -14.01 2.44 11.56
N LEU A 113 -14.39 3.15 12.62
CA LEU A 113 -15.80 3.42 12.91
C LEU A 113 -16.34 4.25 11.74
N CYS A 114 -16.83 3.60 10.69
CA CYS A 114 -17.65 4.28 9.70
C CYS A 114 -18.93 4.70 10.42
N PRO A 115 -19.22 6.01 10.58
CA PRO A 115 -20.55 6.43 11.00
C PRO A 115 -21.48 5.99 9.88
N VAL A 116 -22.42 5.09 10.19
CA VAL A 116 -23.55 4.82 9.31
C VAL A 116 -24.18 6.18 8.94
N PRO A 117 -24.44 6.47 7.66
CA PRO A 117 -25.17 7.69 7.33
C PRO A 117 -26.53 7.63 8.03
N PHE A 118 -26.83 8.64 8.83
CA PHE A 118 -28.17 8.82 9.37
C PHE A 118 -29.14 8.94 8.19
N VAL A 119 -29.83 7.85 7.89
CA VAL A 119 -31.01 7.87 7.02
C VAL A 119 -32.10 8.50 7.87
N PHE A 120 -32.41 9.77 7.62
CA PHE A 120 -33.66 10.35 8.12
C PHE A 120 -34.81 9.67 7.38
N SER A 121 -35.62 8.93 8.15
CA SER A 121 -36.92 8.40 7.73
C SER A 121 -37.97 9.50 7.60
#